data_AF-A0A2K3KXH8-F1
#
_entry.id   AF-A0A2K3KXH8-F1
#
_cell.length_a   1.000
_cell.length_b   1.000
_cell.length_c   1.000
_cell.angle_alpha   90.00
_cell.angle_beta   90.00
_cell.angle_gamma   90.00
#
_symmetry.space_group_name_H-M   'P 1'
#
loop_
_entity.id
_entity.type
_entity.pdbx_description
1 polymer ?
#
loop_
_entity_poly.entity_id
_entity_poly.type
_entity_poly.pdbx_seq_one_letter_code
_entity_poly.pdbx_strand_id
1 'polypeptide(L)'
;GILVKGMYELWGEGGSYEELKESILSYPDERKLPYLDSNSTFRITVDTFGKVISLQEQKELIQGFTYIPFKVVCPLILFTALVLSA
;
A
#
# COMPACT_ATOMS: atom_id res chain seq x y z
N GLY A 1 15.71 -0.27 -27.59
CA GLY A 1 14.34 0.12 -27.21
C GLY A 1 14.25 0.17 -25.70
N ILE A 2 13.40 1.05 -25.15
CA ILE A 2 13.18 1.14 -23.69
C ILE A 2 12.18 0.06 -23.27
N LEU A 3 12.49 -0.68 -22.20
CA LEU A 3 11.60 -1.67 -21.58
C LEU A 3 11.07 -1.11 -20.26
N VAL A 4 9.75 -1.11 -20.10
CA VAL A 4 9.07 -0.64 -18.88
C VAL A 4 8.53 -1.84 -18.10
N LYS A 5 8.92 -1.97 -16.83
CA LYS A 5 8.48 -3.06 -15.94
C LYS A 5 7.05 -2.87 -15.41
N GLY A 6 6.62 -1.62 -15.27
CA GLY A 6 5.30 -1.26 -14.80
C GLY A 6 5.16 0.25 -14.63
N MET A 7 3.90 0.69 -14.50
CA MET A 7 3.55 2.06 -14.13
C MET A 7 2.86 1.99 -12.76
N TYR A 8 3.26 2.89 -11.86
CA TYR A 8 2.77 2.93 -10.49
C TYR A 8 2.32 4.35 -10.16
N GLU A 9 1.23 4.46 -9.41
CA GLU A 9 0.80 5.72 -8.80
C GLU A 9 1.22 5.70 -7.32
N LEU A 10 2.05 6.68 -6.93
CA LEU A 10 2.51 6.81 -5.56
C LEU A 10 1.49 7.64 -4.77
N TRP A 11 0.87 7.03 -3.75
CA TRP A 11 -0.09 7.71 -2.87
C TRP A 11 0.54 8.34 -1.62
N GLY A 12 1.76 7.95 -1.27
CA GLY A 12 2.46 8.52 -0.12
C GLY A 12 3.80 7.84 0.15
N GLU A 13 4.63 8.51 0.94
CA GLU A 13 5.96 8.08 1.40
C GLU A 13 6.24 8.67 2.78
N GLY A 14 7.19 8.09 3.51
CA GLY A 14 7.60 8.58 4.83
C GLY A 14 8.77 7.77 5.39
N GLY A 15 9.57 8.38 6.28
CA GLY A 15 10.64 7.71 7.01
C GLY A 15 10.16 6.94 8.23
N SER A 16 8.94 7.23 8.69
CA SER A 16 8.23 6.48 9.72
C SER A 16 6.84 6.05 9.25
N TYR A 17 6.22 5.13 9.97
CA TYR A 17 4.86 4.69 9.69
C TYR A 17 3.85 5.85 9.81
N GLU A 18 4.05 6.71 10.81
CA GLU A 18 3.21 7.88 11.07
C GLU A 18 3.31 8.89 9.91
N GLU A 19 4.52 9.20 9.45
CA GLU A 19 4.73 10.08 8.29
C GLU A 19 4.11 9.49 7.01
N LEU A 20 4.29 8.19 6.77
CA LEU A 20 3.67 7.51 5.63
C LEU A 20 2.14 7.60 5.70
N LYS A 21 1.56 7.38 6.88
CA LYS A 21 0.12 7.46 7.11
C LYS A 21 -0.41 8.86 6.83
N GLU A 22 0.24 9.89 7.37
CA GLU A 22 -0.13 11.29 7.12
C GLU A 22 -0.01 11.65 5.63
N SER A 23 1.06 11.20 4.96
CA SER A 23 1.26 11.37 3.53
C SER A 23 0.11 10.78 2.71
N ILE A 24 -0.28 9.53 2.98
CA ILE A 24 -1.40 8.85 2.30
C ILE A 24 -2.75 9.54 2.58
N LEU A 25 -2.97 10.03 3.79
CA LEU A 25 -4.21 10.75 4.15
C LEU A 25 -4.28 12.12 3.48
N SER A 26 -3.15 12.78 3.27
CA SER A 26 -3.07 14.08 2.58
C SER A 26 -3.25 13.97 1.06
N TYR A 27 -3.03 12.77 0.49
CA TYR A 27 -3.18 12.52 -0.93
C TYR A 27 -4.65 12.63 -1.36
N PRO A 28 -4.98 13.28 -2.50
CA PRO A 28 -6.37 13.54 -2.89
C PRO A 28 -7.25 12.29 -2.96
N ASP A 29 -8.39 12.32 -2.28
CA ASP A 29 -9.32 11.18 -2.27
C ASP A 29 -9.87 10.87 -3.67
N GLU A 30 -10.14 11.89 -4.49
CA GLU A 30 -10.61 11.73 -5.87
C GLU A 30 -9.68 10.87 -6.74
N ARG A 31 -8.38 10.84 -6.42
CA ARG A 31 -7.38 10.00 -7.10
C ARG A 31 -7.40 8.56 -6.59
N LYS A 32 -7.72 8.35 -5.31
CA LYS A 32 -7.78 7.03 -4.67
C LYS A 32 -9.10 6.30 -4.94
N LEU A 33 -10.22 7.04 -4.93
CA LEU A 33 -11.58 6.51 -5.02
C LEU A 33 -11.82 5.50 -6.16
N PRO A 34 -11.28 5.69 -7.39
CA PRO A 34 -11.46 4.72 -8.48
C PRO A 34 -10.93 3.32 -8.18
N TYR A 35 -10.02 3.17 -7.21
CA TYR A 35 -9.37 1.91 -6.84
C TYR A 35 -9.90 1.32 -5.52
N LEU A 36 -10.86 1.99 -4.87
CA LEU A 36 -11.41 1.60 -3.56
C LEU A 36 -12.87 1.10 -3.65
N ASP A 37 -13.37 0.82 -4.84
CA ASP A 37 -14.72 0.30 -5.05
C ASP A 37 -14.83 -1.21 -4.70
N SER A 38 -16.04 -1.67 -4.42
CA SER A 38 -16.38 -3.08 -4.19
C SER A 38 -15.92 -4.07 -5.27
N ASN A 39 -15.78 -3.60 -6.51
CA ASN A 39 -15.30 -4.41 -7.64
C ASN A 39 -13.76 -4.46 -7.73
N SER A 40 -13.05 -3.75 -6.87
CA SER A 40 -11.60 -3.73 -6.81
C SER A 40 -11.07 -4.79 -5.84
N THR A 41 -9.96 -5.41 -6.23
CA THR A 41 -9.22 -6.35 -5.39
C THR A 41 -7.89 -5.72 -4.97
N PHE A 42 -7.42 -6.05 -3.78
CA PHE A 42 -6.24 -5.40 -3.20
C PHE A 42 -5.28 -6.44 -2.63
N ARG A 43 -3.99 -6.08 -2.64
CA ARG A 43 -2.94 -6.76 -1.88
C ARG A 43 -2.13 -5.68 -1.20
N ILE A 44 -1.70 -5.94 0.02
CA ILE A 44 -0.69 -5.13 0.70
C ILE A 44 0.57 -5.99 0.72
N THR A 45 1.65 -5.45 0.18
CA THR A 45 2.97 -6.09 0.23
C THR A 45 3.79 -5.29 1.22
N VAL A 46 4.47 -5.96 2.14
CA VAL A 46 5.43 -5.34 3.04
C VAL A 46 6.77 -5.95 2.71
N ASP A 47 7.69 -5.12 2.24
CA ASP A 47 9.05 -5.51 1.87
C ASP A 47 10.02 -4.71 2.73
N THR A 48 11.19 -5.29 3.04
CA THR A 48 12.20 -4.66 3.89
C THR A 48 13.58 -4.94 3.34
N PHE A 49 14.44 -3.92 3.30
CA PHE A 49 15.82 -4.09 2.87
C PHE A 49 16.72 -4.42 4.06
N GLY A 50 17.45 -5.54 4.03
CA GLY A 50 18.42 -5.91 5.06
C GLY A 50 17.83 -6.38 6.40
N LYS A 51 16.50 -6.49 6.51
CA LYS A 51 15.79 -7.05 7.67
C LYS A 51 14.90 -8.21 7.22
N VAL A 52 14.77 -9.22 8.08
CA VAL A 52 13.72 -10.23 7.96
C VAL A 52 12.64 -9.87 8.97
N ILE A 53 11.41 -9.68 8.50
CA ILE A 53 10.24 -9.47 9.36
C ILE A 53 9.53 -10.81 9.62
N SER A 54 9.05 -10.98 10.85
CA SER A 54 8.22 -12.12 11.21
C SER A 54 6.83 -12.00 10.58
N LEU A 55 6.13 -13.14 10.48
CA LEU A 55 4.73 -13.15 10.02
C LEU A 55 3.81 -12.29 10.92
N GLN A 56 4.12 -12.21 12.22
CA GLN A 56 3.34 -11.42 13.16
C GLN A 56 3.54 -9.92 12.91
N GLU A 57 4.79 -9.45 12.81
CA GLU A 57 5.09 -8.05 12.45
C GLU A 57 4.49 -7.67 11.10
N GLN A 58 4.56 -8.57 10.11
CA GLN A 58 3.95 -8.32 8.79
C GLN A 58 2.43 -8.13 8.90
N LYS A 59 1.73 -8.93 9.71
CA LYS A 59 0.29 -8.80 9.93
C LYS A 59 -0.05 -7.48 10.63
N GLU A 60 0.72 -7.09 11.63
CA GLU A 60 0.53 -5.83 12.37
C GLU A 60 0.67 -4.62 11.44
N LEU A 61 1.70 -4.62 10.58
CA LEU A 61 1.88 -3.58 9.57
C LEU A 61 0.71 -3.53 8.58
N ILE A 62 0.23 -4.69 8.10
CA ILE A 62 -0.92 -4.76 7.20
C ILE A 62 -2.19 -4.21 7.87
N GLN A 63 -2.43 -4.55 9.15
CA GLN A 63 -3.56 -4.05 9.92
C GLN A 63 -3.46 -2.54 10.19
N GLY A 64 -2.25 -1.97 10.16
CA GLY A 64 -2.04 -0.53 10.22
C GLY A 64 -2.80 0.23 9.13
N PHE A 65 -2.88 -0.31 7.91
CA PHE A 65 -3.51 0.35 6.75
C PHE A 65 -5.05 0.37 6.76
N THR A 66 -5.69 0.00 7.87
CA THR A 66 -7.16 0.00 8.03
C THR A 66 -7.82 1.38 7.87
N TYR A 67 -7.05 2.47 7.94
CA TYR A 67 -7.55 3.82 7.67
C TYR A 67 -7.82 4.09 6.19
N ILE A 68 -7.31 3.25 5.28
CA ILE A 68 -7.67 3.31 3.86
C ILE A 68 -8.98 2.54 3.69
N PRO A 69 -10.06 3.16 3.19
CA PRO A 69 -11.39 2.57 3.18
C PRO A 69 -11.56 1.57 2.03
N PHE A 70 -10.77 0.49 2.03
CA PHE A 70 -10.89 -0.58 1.05
C PHE A 70 -12.27 -1.25 1.16
N LYS A 71 -13.12 -1.10 0.15
CA LYS A 71 -14.40 -1.82 0.05
C LYS A 71 -14.14 -3.12 -0.71
N VAL A 72 -13.82 -4.21 -0.03
CA VAL A 72 -13.32 -5.41 -0.72
C VAL A 72 -14.39 -6.47 -0.68
N VAL A 73 -14.87 -6.86 -1.86
CA VAL A 73 -15.75 -8.01 -2.05
C VAL A 73 -14.97 -9.01 -2.92
N CYS A 74 -14.49 -10.10 -2.31
CA CYS A 74 -13.73 -11.22 -2.90
C CYS A 74 -12.19 -11.09 -3.05
N PRO A 75 -11.46 -12.23 -2.94
CA PRO A 75 -10.07 -12.27 -2.47
C PRO A 75 -9.08 -12.65 -3.57
N LEU A 76 -9.09 -11.99 -4.72
CA LEU A 76 -8.10 -12.29 -5.76
C LEU A 76 -7.57 -11.03 -6.45
N ILE A 77 -6.28 -10.74 -6.23
CA ILE A 77 -5.35 -10.00 -7.13
C ILE A 77 -5.05 -8.52 -6.78
N LEU A 78 -3.83 -8.37 -6.23
CA LEU A 78 -2.75 -7.39 -6.44
C LEU A 78 -3.00 -5.88 -6.56
N PHE A 79 -2.43 -5.14 -5.60
CA PHE A 79 -1.43 -4.08 -5.86
C PHE A 79 -0.28 -4.14 -4.84
N THR A 80 0.80 -3.41 -5.08
CA THR A 80 2.03 -3.34 -4.26
C THR A 80 2.12 -1.96 -3.65
N ALA A 81 2.00 -1.85 -2.33
CA ALA A 81 2.60 -0.73 -1.60
C ALA A 81 4.05 -1.13 -1.28
N LEU A 82 5.00 -0.28 -1.65
CA LEU A 82 6.41 -0.45 -1.35
C LEU A 82 6.68 0.38 -0.09
N VAL A 83 6.82 -0.25 1.06
CA VAL A 83 7.45 0.42 2.21
C VAL A 83 8.96 0.26 2.01
N LEU A 84 9.60 1.22 1.34
CA LEU A 84 11.06 1.31 1.37
C LEU A 84 11.46 1.95 2.69
N SER A 85 12.11 1.16 3.53
CA SER A 85 12.81 1.62 4.73
C SER A 85 14.05 2.43 4.36
N ALA A 86 14.32 3.48 5.14
CA ALA A 86 15.68 3.77 5.60
C ALA A 86 15.76 3.40 7.08
#